data_AF-A0A6L5R5R2-F1
#
_entry.id   AF-A0A6L5R5R2-F1
#
_cell.length_a   1.000
_cell.length_b   1.000
_cell.length_c   1.000
_cell.angle_alpha   90.00
_cell.angle_beta   90.00
_cell.angle_gamma   90.00
#
_symmetry.space_group_name_H-M   'P 1'
#
loop_
_entity.id
_entity.type
_entity.pdbx_description
1 polymer ?
#
loop_
_entity_poly.entity_id
_entity_poly.type
_entity_poly.pdbx_seq_one_letter_code
_entity_poly.pdbx_strand_id
1 'polypeptide(L)'
;MTAALVVKIPYHRWQPVHIVTMVVFSLLTVHALLASKGLGATPAFAISAGIFAVVGTLSMAVRLVDKARGGAEYEVIATTRTAREVEISLSPAGPRTILPPTAGQFAFLTASPGGTRETHPFTLSSAAGGRELSFVIRALGDWTSRVQDGLAVGDRVRVDGPFGAFAPSRNVV
;
A
#
# COMPACT_ATOMS: atom_id res chain seq x y z
N MET A 1 -29.55 -19.69 5.63
CA MET A 1 -28.88 -18.59 4.90
C MET A 1 -27.50 -19.09 4.53
N THR A 2 -27.39 -19.55 3.29
CA THR A 2 -26.28 -20.31 2.70
C THR A 2 -25.06 -19.44 2.46
N ALA A 3 -23.89 -19.97 2.85
CA ALA A 3 -22.54 -19.62 2.44
C ALA A 3 -22.37 -18.34 1.60
N ALA A 4 -21.89 -17.26 2.23
CA ALA A 4 -21.32 -16.13 1.52
C ALA A 4 -20.03 -16.57 0.83
N LEU A 5 -19.94 -16.36 -0.50
CA LEU A 5 -18.77 -16.66 -1.30
C LEU A 5 -17.53 -15.91 -0.77
N VAL A 6 -16.62 -16.61 -0.10
CA VAL A 6 -15.25 -16.13 0.10
C VAL A 6 -14.46 -16.48 -1.16
N VAL A 7 -14.62 -15.68 -2.23
CA VAL A 7 -13.74 -15.81 -3.39
C VAL A 7 -12.38 -15.24 -2.99
N LYS A 8 -11.41 -16.12 -2.72
CA LYS A 8 -10.01 -15.73 -2.56
C LYS A 8 -9.42 -15.40 -3.94
N ILE A 9 -9.60 -14.16 -4.40
CA ILE A 9 -8.92 -13.67 -5.59
C ILE A 9 -7.49 -13.28 -5.19
N PRO A 10 -6.43 -13.87 -5.78
CA PRO A 10 -5.06 -13.50 -5.47
C PRO A 10 -4.81 -12.01 -5.70
N TYR A 11 -4.04 -11.37 -4.82
CA TYR A 11 -3.81 -9.92 -4.85
C TYR A 11 -3.26 -9.44 -6.20
N HIS A 12 -2.29 -10.15 -6.78
CA HIS A 12 -1.71 -9.85 -8.09
C HIS A 12 -2.73 -9.85 -9.25
N ARG A 13 -3.87 -10.56 -9.13
CA ARG A 13 -4.97 -10.55 -10.12
C ARG A 13 -6.01 -9.49 -9.80
N TRP A 14 -6.33 -9.34 -8.53
CA TRP A 14 -7.31 -8.36 -8.08
C TRP A 14 -6.85 -6.93 -8.34
N GLN A 15 -5.59 -6.61 -8.04
CA GLN A 15 -5.05 -5.26 -8.15
C GLN A 15 -5.16 -4.64 -9.56
N PRO A 16 -4.75 -5.29 -10.67
CA PRO A 16 -4.91 -4.71 -12.00
C PRO A 16 -6.37 -4.53 -12.38
N VAL A 17 -7.25 -5.48 -12.06
CA VAL A 17 -8.70 -5.36 -12.30
C VAL A 17 -9.28 -4.17 -11.54
N HIS A 18 -8.85 -3.97 -10.28
CA HIS A 18 -9.26 -2.81 -9.50
C HIS A 18 -8.73 -1.50 -10.10
N ILE A 19 -7.50 -1.46 -10.61
CA ILE A 19 -6.96 -0.26 -11.26
C ILE A 19 -7.77 0.14 -12.51
N VAL A 20 -8.31 -0.82 -13.27
CA VAL A 20 -9.19 -0.53 -14.43
C VAL A 20 -10.42 0.29 -14.02
N THR A 21 -10.88 0.18 -12.77
CA THR A 21 -12.01 0.98 -12.26
C THR A 21 -11.74 2.50 -12.32
N MET A 22 -10.47 2.93 -12.28
CA MET A 22 -10.09 4.34 -12.46
C MET A 22 -10.45 4.87 -13.85
N VAL A 23 -10.19 4.06 -14.89
CA VAL A 23 -10.54 4.39 -16.27
C VAL A 23 -12.05 4.41 -16.44
N VAL A 24 -12.74 3.39 -15.93
CA VAL A 24 -14.22 3.31 -15.97
C VAL A 24 -14.85 4.50 -15.26
N PHE A 25 -14.36 4.86 -14.07
CA PHE A 25 -14.82 6.02 -13.31
C PHE A 25 -14.68 7.32 -14.12
N SER A 26 -13.54 7.51 -14.81
CA SER A 26 -13.29 8.68 -15.63
C SER A 26 -14.25 8.76 -16.82
N LEU A 27 -14.45 7.64 -17.53
CA LEU A 27 -15.40 7.56 -18.65
C LEU A 27 -16.84 7.83 -18.20
N LEU A 28 -17.26 7.25 -17.08
CA LEU A 28 -18.60 7.48 -16.51
C LEU A 28 -18.78 8.92 -16.04
N THR A 29 -17.73 9.54 -15.49
CA THR A 29 -17.75 10.96 -15.11
C THR A 29 -17.96 11.85 -16.32
N VAL A 30 -17.18 11.65 -17.39
CA VAL A 30 -17.35 12.41 -18.65
C VAL A 30 -18.73 12.17 -19.25
N HIS A 31 -19.18 10.90 -19.31
CA HIS A 31 -20.50 10.54 -19.81
C HIS A 31 -21.62 11.26 -19.03
N ALA A 32 -21.57 11.24 -17.70
CA ALA A 32 -22.56 11.88 -16.86
C ALA A 32 -22.59 13.41 -17.04
N LEU A 33 -21.43 14.06 -17.17
CA LEU A 33 -21.35 15.49 -17.41
C LEU A 33 -21.94 15.88 -18.77
N LEU A 34 -21.70 15.08 -19.82
CA LEU A 34 -22.27 15.31 -21.15
C LEU A 34 -23.79 15.05 -21.17
N ALA A 35 -24.25 13.99 -20.49
CA ALA A 35 -25.66 13.60 -20.44
C ALA A 35 -26.50 14.53 -19.54
N SER A 36 -25.88 15.20 -18.54
CA SER A 36 -26.58 16.05 -17.56
C SER A 36 -27.43 17.16 -18.20
N LYS A 37 -27.06 17.65 -19.39
CA LYS A 37 -27.82 18.65 -20.14
C LYS A 37 -29.14 18.13 -20.71
N GLY A 38 -29.26 16.81 -20.95
CA GLY A 38 -30.45 16.19 -21.56
C GLY A 38 -31.43 15.56 -20.56
N LEU A 39 -31.04 15.42 -19.28
CA LEU A 39 -31.77 14.59 -18.30
C LEU A 39 -32.71 15.36 -17.36
N GLY A 40 -32.80 16.69 -17.47
CA GLY A 40 -33.63 17.49 -16.55
C GLY A 40 -33.20 17.35 -15.09
N ALA A 41 -31.90 17.16 -14.85
CA ALA A 41 -31.36 16.94 -13.52
C ALA A 41 -31.70 18.10 -12.57
N THR A 42 -32.08 17.78 -11.33
CA THR A 42 -32.27 18.79 -10.30
C THR A 42 -30.94 19.46 -9.97
N PRO A 43 -30.92 20.74 -9.55
CA PRO A 43 -29.69 21.42 -9.14
C PRO A 43 -28.94 20.66 -8.05
N ALA A 44 -29.65 20.07 -7.10
CA ALA A 44 -29.06 19.27 -6.02
C ALA A 44 -28.30 18.05 -6.56
N PHE A 45 -28.91 17.28 -7.46
CA PHE A 45 -28.24 16.13 -8.08
C PHE A 45 -27.00 16.56 -8.87
N ALA A 46 -27.11 17.62 -9.67
CA ALA A 46 -25.99 18.14 -10.47
C ALA A 46 -24.80 18.57 -9.59
N ILE A 47 -25.07 19.25 -8.47
CA ILE A 47 -24.05 19.66 -7.51
C ILE A 47 -23.40 18.43 -6.85
N SER A 48 -24.20 17.48 -6.34
CA SER A 48 -23.66 16.27 -5.70
C SER A 48 -22.83 15.43 -6.65
N ALA A 49 -23.28 15.24 -7.90
CA ALA A 49 -22.53 14.53 -8.93
C ALA A 49 -21.23 15.26 -9.30
N GLY A 50 -21.27 16.60 -9.39
CA GLY A 50 -20.08 17.43 -9.61
C GLY A 50 -19.04 17.29 -8.49
N ILE A 51 -19.48 17.33 -7.22
CA ILE A 51 -18.59 17.12 -6.07
C ILE A 51 -17.96 15.73 -6.11
N PHE A 52 -18.77 14.69 -6.35
CA PHE A 52 -18.28 13.31 -6.45
C PHE A 52 -17.24 13.14 -7.58
N ALA A 53 -17.51 13.73 -8.75
CA ALA A 53 -16.59 13.76 -9.88
C ALA A 53 -15.25 14.43 -9.53
N VAL A 54 -15.29 15.60 -8.89
CA VAL A 54 -14.09 16.34 -8.48
C VAL A 54 -13.29 15.57 -7.45
N VAL A 55 -13.93 15.11 -6.37
CA VAL A 55 -13.25 14.36 -5.30
C VAL A 55 -12.65 13.06 -5.82
N GLY A 56 -13.40 12.30 -6.63
CA GLY A 56 -12.92 11.07 -7.22
C GLY A 56 -11.74 11.30 -8.19
N THR A 57 -11.80 12.35 -9.00
CA THR A 57 -10.70 12.72 -9.91
C THR A 57 -9.45 13.15 -9.15
N LEU A 58 -9.59 13.96 -8.10
CA LEU A 58 -8.47 14.35 -7.23
C LEU A 58 -7.86 13.14 -6.51
N SER A 59 -8.70 12.25 -5.96
CA SER A 59 -8.25 11.02 -5.32
C SER A 59 -7.45 10.13 -6.29
N MET A 60 -7.93 9.99 -7.52
CA MET A 60 -7.21 9.27 -8.58
C MET A 60 -5.88 9.93 -8.92
N ALA A 61 -5.84 11.26 -9.06
CA ALA A 61 -4.61 12.00 -9.34
C ALA A 61 -3.56 11.83 -8.23
N VAL A 62 -3.96 11.96 -6.96
CA VAL A 62 -3.09 11.70 -5.80
C VAL A 62 -2.53 10.28 -5.87
N ARG A 63 -3.39 9.27 -6.12
CA ARG A 63 -2.97 7.88 -6.19
C ARG A 63 -1.97 7.60 -7.32
N LEU A 64 -2.15 8.24 -8.48
CA LEU A 64 -1.22 8.14 -9.60
C LEU A 64 0.14 8.76 -9.27
N VAL A 65 0.13 9.94 -8.63
CA VAL A 65 1.36 10.61 -8.18
C VAL A 65 2.10 9.76 -7.15
N ASP A 66 1.40 9.21 -6.15
CA ASP A 66 2.02 8.36 -5.13
C ASP A 66 2.64 7.10 -5.75
N LYS A 67 1.91 6.44 -6.67
CA LYS A 67 2.43 5.27 -7.37
C LYS A 67 3.65 5.60 -8.24
N ALA A 68 3.67 6.77 -8.88
CA ALA A 68 4.79 7.24 -9.70
C ALA A 68 6.02 7.62 -8.85
N ARG A 69 5.81 8.23 -7.67
CA ARG A 69 6.89 8.55 -6.72
C ARG A 69 7.62 7.29 -6.25
N GLY A 70 6.85 6.23 -5.97
CA GLY A 70 7.37 4.96 -5.46
C GLY A 70 8.07 5.07 -4.09
N GLY A 71 8.36 3.92 -3.49
CA GLY A 71 9.10 3.82 -2.24
C GLY A 71 10.61 4.04 -2.40
N ALA A 72 11.27 4.37 -1.29
CA ALA A 72 12.72 4.43 -1.17
C ALA A 72 13.33 3.03 -1.25
N GLU A 73 14.54 2.90 -1.80
CA GLU A 73 15.21 1.62 -2.01
C GLU A 73 16.01 1.22 -0.77
N TYR A 74 15.88 -0.05 -0.38
CA TYR A 74 16.57 -0.65 0.76
C TYR A 74 17.15 -2.03 0.38
N GLU A 75 18.20 -2.43 1.08
CA GLU A 75 18.81 -3.75 1.00
C GLU A 75 18.50 -4.56 2.25
N VAL A 76 18.15 -5.83 2.09
CA VAL A 76 18.04 -6.76 3.21
C VAL A 76 19.44 -7.08 3.73
N ILE A 77 19.75 -6.69 4.97
CA ILE A 77 21.06 -6.91 5.59
C ILE A 77 21.06 -8.07 6.58
N ALA A 78 19.90 -8.43 7.12
CA ALA A 78 19.74 -9.57 8.00
C ALA A 78 18.35 -10.20 7.85
N THR A 79 18.27 -11.51 8.05
CA THR A 79 17.02 -12.27 8.08
C THR A 79 17.06 -13.29 9.22
N THR A 80 16.08 -13.26 10.10
CA THR A 80 15.88 -14.25 11.17
C THR A 80 14.56 -14.95 10.95
N ARG A 81 14.57 -16.28 10.77
CA ARG A 81 13.36 -17.07 10.47
C ARG A 81 12.94 -17.90 11.66
N THR A 82 11.64 -17.91 11.92
CA THR A 82 10.99 -18.89 12.79
C THR A 82 10.07 -19.78 11.97
N ALA A 83 9.37 -20.71 12.63
CA ALA A 83 8.43 -21.61 11.96
C ALA A 83 7.26 -20.88 11.25
N ARG A 84 6.93 -19.64 11.63
CA ARG A 84 5.74 -18.93 11.11
C ARG A 84 6.00 -17.49 10.65
N GLU A 85 7.17 -16.94 10.92
CA GLU A 85 7.49 -15.56 10.56
C GLU A 85 8.95 -15.39 10.17
N VAL A 86 9.22 -14.31 9.45
CA VAL A 86 10.56 -13.83 9.16
C VAL A 86 10.70 -12.41 9.68
N GLU A 87 11.73 -12.18 10.47
CA GLU A 87 12.21 -10.84 10.77
C GLU A 87 13.28 -10.46 9.75
N ILE A 88 13.13 -9.28 9.16
CA ILE A 88 14.10 -8.73 8.22
C ILE A 88 14.60 -7.38 8.72
N SER A 89 15.90 -7.14 8.57
CA SER A 89 16.51 -5.84 8.79
C SER A 89 17.00 -5.27 7.47
N LEU A 90 16.79 -3.97 7.29
CA LEU A 90 16.99 -3.27 6.04
C LEU A 90 17.90 -2.06 6.24
N SER A 91 18.83 -1.85 5.30
CA SER A 91 19.64 -0.63 5.22
C SER A 91 19.31 0.18 3.96
N PRO A 92 19.43 1.52 4.00
CA PRO A 92 19.23 2.35 2.82
C PRO A 92 20.15 1.94 1.66
N ALA A 93 19.56 1.78 0.47
CA ALA A 93 20.26 1.36 -0.75
C ALA A 93 20.41 2.47 -1.80
N GLY A 94 19.84 3.65 -1.54
CA GLY A 94 19.78 4.74 -2.50
C GLY A 94 19.76 6.13 -1.85
N PRO A 95 19.60 7.19 -2.65
CA PRO A 95 19.67 8.58 -2.17
C PRO A 95 18.43 9.01 -1.36
N ARG A 96 17.33 8.25 -1.47
CA ARG A 96 16.08 8.50 -0.76
C ARG A 96 15.99 7.57 0.44
N THR A 97 15.57 8.09 1.58
CA THR A 97 15.14 7.32 2.74
C THR A 97 13.76 7.76 3.16
N ILE A 98 13.04 6.90 3.89
CA ILE A 98 11.84 7.34 4.59
C ILE A 98 12.20 8.27 5.77
N LEU A 99 11.20 8.98 6.30
CA LEU A 99 11.38 9.73 7.55
C LEU A 99 11.68 8.75 8.70
N PRO A 100 12.46 9.17 9.72
CA PRO A 100 12.70 8.34 10.89
C PRO A 100 11.38 7.91 11.54
N PRO A 101 11.12 6.60 11.70
CA PRO A 101 9.84 6.14 12.22
C PRO A 101 9.76 6.33 13.73
N THR A 102 8.53 6.51 14.22
CA THR A 102 8.18 6.42 15.63
C THR A 102 7.50 5.09 15.94
N ALA A 103 7.50 4.70 17.23
CA ALA A 103 6.88 3.46 17.67
C ALA A 103 5.40 3.40 17.28
N GLY A 104 4.95 2.26 16.73
CA GLY A 104 3.58 2.03 16.30
C GLY A 104 3.25 2.47 14.87
N GLN A 105 4.20 3.04 14.14
CA GLN A 105 4.04 3.32 12.71
C GLN A 105 4.23 2.06 11.85
N PHE A 106 3.65 2.09 10.66
CA PHE A 106 3.80 1.05 9.66
C PHE A 106 4.32 1.64 8.35
N ALA A 107 4.85 0.79 7.47
CA ALA A 107 5.27 1.18 6.14
C ALA A 107 4.82 0.11 5.14
N PHE A 108 4.69 0.52 3.87
CA PHE A 108 4.42 -0.40 2.78
C PHE A 108 5.74 -0.97 2.28
N LEU A 109 5.90 -2.28 2.39
CA LEU A 109 7.03 -3.03 1.85
C LEU A 109 6.66 -3.56 0.47
N THR A 110 7.48 -3.25 -0.52
CA THR A 110 7.39 -3.83 -1.87
C THR A 110 8.58 -4.76 -2.09
N ALA A 111 8.28 -6.04 -2.31
CA ALA A 111 9.27 -7.07 -2.61
C ALA A 111 8.76 -7.99 -3.73
N SER A 112 9.67 -8.73 -4.34
CA SER A 112 9.40 -9.62 -5.48
C SER A 112 9.69 -11.10 -5.18
N PRO A 113 9.19 -11.67 -4.05
CA PRO A 113 9.51 -13.04 -3.70
C PRO A 113 8.94 -14.00 -4.76
N GLY A 114 9.79 -14.90 -5.27
CA GLY A 114 9.41 -15.82 -6.35
C GLY A 114 8.99 -15.11 -7.65
N GLY A 115 9.46 -13.89 -7.90
CA GLY A 115 9.21 -13.13 -9.13
C GLY A 115 7.93 -12.30 -9.15
N THR A 116 7.05 -12.42 -8.15
CA THR A 116 5.83 -11.61 -8.06
C THR A 116 6.06 -10.35 -7.24
N ARG A 117 6.11 -9.18 -7.88
CA ARG A 117 6.23 -7.89 -7.21
C ARG A 117 4.90 -7.44 -6.63
N GLU A 118 4.78 -7.43 -5.31
CA GLU A 118 3.59 -6.93 -4.61
C GLU A 118 3.99 -6.00 -3.44
N THR A 119 3.04 -5.19 -3.00
CA THR A 119 3.22 -4.19 -1.96
C THR A 119 2.25 -4.43 -0.82
N HIS A 120 2.75 -4.61 0.40
CA HIS A 120 1.94 -4.93 1.58
C HIS A 120 2.36 -4.08 2.79
N PRO A 121 1.41 -3.65 3.65
CA PRO A 121 1.73 -2.88 4.84
C PRO A 121 2.22 -3.78 5.97
N PHE A 122 3.28 -3.35 6.66
CA PHE A 122 3.79 -3.97 7.88
C PHE A 122 4.19 -2.91 8.91
N THR A 123 3.90 -3.19 10.18
CA THR A 123 4.37 -2.37 11.31
C THR A 123 5.89 -2.43 11.37
N LEU A 124 6.54 -1.29 11.59
CA LEU A 124 7.98 -1.22 11.79
C LEU A 124 8.34 -1.73 13.19
N SER A 125 9.26 -2.70 13.27
CA SER A 125 9.77 -3.25 14.53
C SER A 125 11.11 -2.65 14.97
N SER A 126 11.74 -1.81 14.13
CA SER A 126 12.99 -1.12 14.46
C SER A 126 12.82 -0.07 15.56
N ALA A 127 13.90 0.17 16.31
CA ALA A 127 13.95 1.26 17.29
C ALA A 127 13.73 2.63 16.63
N ALA A 128 13.05 3.52 17.35
CA ALA A 128 12.78 4.87 16.88
C ALA A 128 14.08 5.64 16.60
N GLY A 129 14.11 6.40 15.49
CA GLY A 129 15.25 7.25 15.12
C GLY A 129 16.40 6.56 14.38
N GLY A 130 16.35 5.24 14.17
CA GLY A 130 17.32 4.51 13.35
C GLY A 130 17.16 4.75 11.84
N ARG A 131 18.26 4.63 11.09
CA ARG A 131 18.25 4.59 9.62
C ARG A 131 17.96 3.21 9.07
N GLU A 132 18.28 2.19 9.86
CA GLU A 132 17.92 0.80 9.59
C GLU A 132 16.47 0.56 9.99
N LEU A 133 15.77 -0.23 9.20
CA LEU A 133 14.38 -0.57 9.41
C LEU A 133 14.27 -2.07 9.64
N SER A 134 13.37 -2.47 10.52
CA SER A 134 13.06 -3.88 10.72
C SER A 134 11.57 -4.12 10.54
N PHE A 135 11.23 -5.28 9.97
CA PHE A 135 9.87 -5.78 9.84
C PHE A 135 9.79 -7.22 10.32
N VAL A 136 8.69 -7.56 10.98
CA VAL A 136 8.32 -8.95 11.28
C VAL A 136 7.13 -9.33 10.40
N ILE A 137 7.32 -10.34 9.55
CA ILE A 137 6.35 -10.75 8.53
C ILE A 137 5.92 -12.18 8.80
N ARG A 138 4.65 -12.36 9.16
CA ARG A 138 4.04 -13.68 9.38
C ARG A 138 3.47 -14.26 8.09
N ALA A 139 3.70 -15.54 7.83
CA ALA A 139 3.09 -16.24 6.69
C ALA A 139 1.61 -16.51 6.91
N LEU A 140 0.78 -15.59 6.42
CA LEU A 140 -0.68 -15.63 6.51
C LEU A 140 -1.37 -15.84 5.15
N GLY A 141 -0.63 -15.72 4.05
CA GLY A 141 -1.14 -15.92 2.71
C GLY A 141 0.00 -16.10 1.71
N ASP A 142 -0.36 -16.32 0.46
CA ASP A 142 0.58 -16.79 -0.57
C ASP A 142 1.82 -15.88 -0.71
N TRP A 143 1.65 -14.57 -0.69
CA TRP A 143 2.77 -13.63 -0.80
C TRP A 143 3.66 -13.63 0.44
N THR A 144 3.08 -13.61 1.65
CA THR A 144 3.87 -13.60 2.89
C THR A 144 4.56 -14.93 3.16
N SER A 145 3.99 -16.06 2.73
CA SER A 145 4.69 -17.35 2.70
C SER A 145 5.91 -17.31 1.78
N ARG A 146 5.75 -16.79 0.56
CA ARG A 146 6.90 -16.62 -0.36
C ARG A 146 7.97 -15.68 0.19
N VAL A 147 7.60 -14.65 0.95
CA VAL A 147 8.57 -13.78 1.64
C VAL A 147 9.32 -14.58 2.71
N GLN A 148 8.63 -15.34 3.55
CA GLN A 148 9.26 -16.16 4.60
C GLN A 148 10.28 -17.14 3.99
N ASP A 149 9.91 -17.78 2.87
CA ASP A 149 10.74 -18.81 2.24
C ASP A 149 11.87 -18.22 1.38
N GLY A 150 11.62 -17.08 0.71
CA GLY A 150 12.46 -16.63 -0.40
C GLY A 150 13.21 -15.32 -0.22
N LEU A 151 12.82 -14.43 0.70
CA LEU A 151 13.47 -13.12 0.84
C LEU A 151 14.80 -13.26 1.60
N ALA A 152 15.93 -12.98 0.95
CA ALA A 152 17.27 -13.25 1.47
C ALA A 152 18.10 -11.97 1.66
N VAL A 153 19.21 -12.10 2.40
CA VAL A 153 20.21 -11.03 2.53
C VAL A 153 20.78 -10.68 1.15
N GLY A 154 20.91 -9.39 0.87
CA GLY A 154 21.30 -8.83 -0.43
C GLY A 154 20.12 -8.47 -1.35
N ASP A 155 18.90 -8.91 -1.05
CA ASP A 155 17.73 -8.58 -1.86
C ASP A 155 17.40 -7.08 -1.78
N ARG A 156 17.00 -6.52 -2.92
CA ARG A 156 16.52 -5.13 -3.03
C ARG A 156 15.01 -5.08 -2.81
N VAL A 157 14.59 -4.24 -1.88
CA VAL A 157 13.17 -3.97 -1.58
C VAL A 157 12.90 -2.47 -1.65
N ARG A 158 11.62 -2.09 -1.73
CA ARG A 158 11.20 -0.69 -1.60
C ARG A 158 10.31 -0.50 -0.39
N VAL A 159 10.55 0.60 0.34
CA VAL A 159 9.78 0.99 1.53
C VAL A 159 9.14 2.35 1.27
N ASP A 160 7.83 2.43 1.49
CA ASP A 160 7.05 3.67 1.42
C ASP A 160 6.41 3.95 2.79
N GLY A 161 6.54 5.18 3.29
CA GLY A 161 6.14 5.58 4.63
C GLY A 161 7.16 6.51 5.32
N PRO A 162 7.21 6.51 6.67
CA PRO A 162 6.32 5.80 7.59
C PRO A 162 4.90 6.39 7.59
N PHE A 163 3.91 5.57 7.91
CA PHE A 163 2.49 5.91 8.00
C PHE A 163 1.93 5.56 9.38
N GLY A 164 0.77 6.15 9.69
CA GLY A 164 0.08 5.97 10.96
C GLY A 164 0.53 6.97 12.02
N ALA A 165 -0.35 7.19 12.99
CA ALA A 165 -0.16 8.10 14.13
C ALA A 165 -0.40 7.38 15.47
N PHE A 166 -0.27 6.05 15.48
CA PHE A 166 -0.46 5.24 16.68
C PHE A 166 0.79 5.33 17.57
N ALA A 167 1.03 6.51 18.14
CA ALA A 167 2.13 6.75 19.05
C ALA A 167 1.68 6.48 20.50
N PRO A 168 2.50 5.80 21.32
CA PRO A 168 2.28 5.76 22.76
C PRO A 168 2.19 7.19 23.32
N SER A 169 1.29 7.43 24.28
CA SER A 169 1.32 8.68 25.05
C SER A 169 2.72 8.87 25.65
N ARG A 170 3.33 10.04 25.44
CA ARG A 170 4.61 10.41 26.08
C ARG A 170 4.40 10.56 27.59
N ASN A 171 4.27 9.45 28.31
CA ASN A 171 4.54 9.41 29.74
C ASN A 171 6.02 9.11 29.88
N VAL A 172 6.82 10.18 29.83
CA VAL A 172 8.19 10.15 30.32
C VAL A 172 8.07 10.04 31.84
N VAL A 173 8.54 8.91 32.39
CA VAL A 173 8.89 8.80 33.81
C VAL A 173 10.32 9.25 33.98
#